data_AF-A0A167PYP0-F1
#
_entry.id   AF-A0A167PYP0-F1
#
_cell.length_a   1.000
_cell.length_b   1.000
_cell.length_c   1.000
_cell.angle_alpha   90.00
_cell.angle_beta   90.00
_cell.angle_gamma   90.00
#
_symmetry.space_group_name_H-M   'P 1'
#
loop_
_entity.id
_entity.type
_entity.pdbx_description
1 polymer ?
#
loop_
_entity_poly.entity_id
_entity_poly.type
_entity_poly.pdbx_seq_one_letter_code
_entity_poly.pdbx_strand_id
1 'polypeptide(L)'
;MVHSFTAMSNEENGEENAWYREGMAEYYATFLPYRFGLVPPSYVATRVNSNLYRYYANPEINISMADALKGFYTSWYSEWIPYDRGFVYFLLVDDQLRRLPDKPNLNSSGIFDRTVLELSARWRRGEKVQRTDWLASIGQFLQGGVDCAAQLQAVLTGKPSINLAGRRVESRRNVLRETRQPVIQYGYSRLSASRGIVEGLVPGSHAERAGLRNGDVIVRTGSMTEASQEPLAKYFVVVSRDGEEIRIEYSPREDREVSCWLLESFKDDVTPASIMR
;
A
#
# COMPACT_ATOMS: atom_id res chain seq x y z
N MET A 1 -2.43 11.28 -12.51
CA MET A 1 -2.98 10.75 -13.79
C MET A 1 -3.86 9.51 -13.59
N VAL A 2 -3.60 8.62 -12.61
CA VAL A 2 -4.43 7.42 -12.42
C VAL A 2 -5.81 7.71 -11.78
N HIS A 3 -5.89 8.64 -10.82
CA HIS A 3 -7.16 8.98 -10.15
C HIS A 3 -8.28 9.46 -11.10
N SER A 4 -7.98 9.88 -12.33
CA SER A 4 -9.00 10.35 -13.28
C SER A 4 -9.85 9.21 -13.86
N PHE A 5 -9.46 7.94 -13.71
CA PHE A 5 -10.24 6.79 -14.19
C PHE A 5 -10.52 5.73 -13.13
N THR A 6 -10.02 5.88 -11.90
CA THR A 6 -10.20 4.90 -10.80
C THR A 6 -11.13 5.40 -9.69
N ALA A 7 -12.05 6.31 -10.03
CA ALA A 7 -13.00 6.87 -9.07
C ALA A 7 -14.17 5.92 -8.79
N MET A 8 -14.68 5.99 -7.56
CA MET A 8 -15.88 5.32 -7.07
C MET A 8 -16.67 6.34 -6.25
N SER A 9 -18.00 6.33 -6.37
CA SER A 9 -18.88 7.20 -5.61
C SER A 9 -18.83 6.87 -4.11
N ASN A 10 -19.19 7.83 -3.26
CA ASN A 10 -19.39 7.56 -1.84
C ASN A 10 -20.59 6.62 -1.63
N GLU A 11 -20.57 5.89 -0.52
CA GLU A 11 -21.69 5.07 -0.08
C GLU A 11 -22.90 5.91 0.32
N GLU A 12 -24.09 5.31 0.41
CA GLU A 12 -25.32 6.04 0.78
C GLU A 12 -25.24 6.69 2.17
N ASN A 13 -24.47 6.08 3.08
CA ASN A 13 -24.21 6.62 4.42
C ASN A 13 -23.09 7.68 4.45
N GLY A 14 -22.60 8.11 3.28
CA GLY A 14 -21.54 9.10 3.14
C GLY A 14 -20.11 8.56 3.30
N GLU A 15 -19.95 7.26 3.57
CA GLU A 15 -18.60 6.67 3.66
C GLU A 15 -17.84 6.78 2.34
N GLU A 16 -16.58 7.18 2.44
CA GLU A 16 -15.68 7.24 1.30
C GLU A 16 -15.14 5.86 0.91
N ASN A 17 -14.82 5.71 -0.37
CA ASN A 17 -14.16 4.53 -0.94
C ASN A 17 -12.66 4.76 -1.15
N ALA A 18 -11.98 5.31 -0.13
CA ALA A 18 -10.57 5.65 -0.19
C ALA A 18 -9.68 4.43 -0.52
N TRP A 19 -9.98 3.26 0.03
CA TRP A 19 -9.30 2.00 -0.29
C TRP A 19 -9.31 1.70 -1.80
N TYR A 20 -10.39 2.03 -2.49
CA TYR A 20 -10.52 1.79 -3.92
C TYR A 20 -9.71 2.79 -4.72
N ARG A 21 -9.94 4.08 -4.47
CA ARG A 21 -9.30 5.17 -5.20
C ARG A 21 -7.78 5.16 -5.03
N GLU A 22 -7.30 5.07 -3.78
CA GLU A 22 -5.88 5.09 -3.45
C GLU A 22 -5.20 3.76 -3.81
N GLY A 23 -5.84 2.63 -3.49
CA GLY A 23 -5.31 1.31 -3.83
C GLY A 23 -5.17 1.09 -5.35
N MET A 24 -6.16 1.53 -6.14
CA MET A 24 -6.06 1.45 -7.60
C MET A 24 -4.98 2.38 -8.15
N ALA A 25 -4.82 3.56 -7.55
CA ALA A 25 -3.73 4.46 -7.92
C ALA A 25 -2.36 3.79 -7.73
N GLU A 26 -2.13 3.17 -6.56
CA GLU A 26 -0.91 2.41 -6.28
C GLU A 26 -0.75 1.19 -7.20
N TYR A 27 -1.83 0.47 -7.48
CA TYR A 27 -1.82 -0.71 -8.35
C TYR A 27 -1.36 -0.32 -9.76
N TYR A 28 -2.06 0.61 -10.40
CA TYR A 28 -1.73 0.99 -11.78
C TYR A 28 -0.46 1.84 -11.88
N ALA A 29 -0.07 2.60 -10.86
CA ALA A 29 1.24 3.26 -10.83
C ALA A 29 2.38 2.22 -10.79
N THR A 30 2.14 1.05 -10.19
CA THR A 30 3.12 -0.05 -10.16
C THR A 30 3.18 -0.79 -11.50
N PHE A 31 2.03 -1.15 -12.07
CA PHE A 31 2.00 -2.06 -13.22
C PHE A 31 1.95 -1.37 -14.59
N LEU A 32 1.30 -0.21 -14.75
CA LEU A 32 1.19 0.42 -16.09
C LEU A 32 2.55 0.81 -16.67
N PRO A 33 3.45 1.51 -15.94
CA PRO A 33 4.75 1.86 -16.52
C PRO A 33 5.51 0.63 -17.02
N TYR A 34 5.46 -0.48 -16.28
CA TYR A 34 6.08 -1.74 -16.67
C TYR A 34 5.38 -2.37 -17.90
N ARG A 35 4.05 -2.46 -17.88
CA ARG A 35 3.25 -3.02 -18.98
C ARG A 35 3.42 -2.22 -20.29
N PHE A 36 3.74 -0.92 -20.20
CA PHE A 36 4.08 -0.07 -21.35
C PHE A 36 5.59 -0.04 -21.69
N GLY A 37 6.42 -0.83 -21.02
CA GLY A 37 7.85 -0.94 -21.31
C GLY A 37 8.69 0.27 -20.89
N LEU A 38 8.18 1.12 -20.01
CA LEU A 38 8.85 2.35 -19.55
C LEU A 38 9.82 2.12 -18.40
N VAL A 39 9.65 1.03 -17.66
CA VAL A 39 10.47 0.66 -16.49
C VAL A 39 10.78 -0.84 -16.52
N PRO A 40 11.92 -1.27 -15.94
CA PRO A 40 12.30 -2.67 -15.92
C PRO A 40 11.45 -3.51 -14.96
N PRO A 41 11.49 -4.86 -15.06
CA PRO A 41 10.79 -5.77 -14.14
C PRO A 41 11.14 -5.53 -12.66
N SER A 42 12.40 -5.15 -12.38
CA SER A 42 12.86 -4.84 -11.02
C SER A 42 12.07 -3.70 -10.36
N TYR A 43 11.57 -2.74 -11.15
CA TYR A 43 10.70 -1.67 -10.64
C TYR A 43 9.44 -2.25 -9.99
N VAL A 44 8.80 -3.23 -10.62
CA VAL A 44 7.59 -3.88 -10.09
C VAL A 44 7.90 -4.60 -8.79
N ALA A 45 8.98 -5.38 -8.75
CA ALA A 45 9.39 -6.07 -7.53
C ALA A 45 9.63 -5.09 -6.37
N THR A 46 10.37 -4.00 -6.62
CA THR A 46 10.61 -2.95 -5.62
C THR A 46 9.31 -2.34 -5.13
N ARG A 47 8.44 -1.88 -6.03
CA ARG A 47 7.15 -1.25 -5.66
C ARG A 47 6.26 -2.19 -4.85
N VAL A 48 6.05 -3.40 -5.35
CA VAL A 48 5.27 -4.43 -4.66
C VAL A 48 5.83 -4.67 -3.25
N ASN A 49 7.15 -4.86 -3.12
CA ASN A 49 7.77 -5.13 -1.82
C ASN A 49 7.66 -3.94 -0.87
N SER A 50 7.79 -2.71 -1.35
CA SER A 50 7.60 -1.51 -0.53
C SER A 50 6.16 -1.38 -0.01
N ASN A 51 5.14 -1.60 -0.84
CA ASN A 51 3.74 -1.57 -0.41
C ASN A 51 3.42 -2.74 0.54
N LEU A 52 3.94 -3.95 0.28
CA LEU A 52 3.76 -5.10 1.17
C LEU A 52 4.41 -4.83 2.53
N TYR A 53 5.65 -4.37 2.55
CA TYR A 53 6.34 -4.02 3.78
C TYR A 53 5.54 -2.97 4.57
N ARG A 54 5.17 -1.87 3.93
CA ARG A 54 4.44 -0.79 4.58
C ARG A 54 3.06 -1.19 5.06
N TYR A 55 2.38 -2.13 4.40
CA TYR A 55 1.13 -2.72 4.88
C TYR A 55 1.34 -3.58 6.13
N TYR A 56 2.19 -4.61 6.05
CA TYR A 56 2.32 -5.62 7.09
C TYR A 56 3.07 -5.12 8.32
N ALA A 57 4.06 -4.25 8.14
CA ALA A 57 4.83 -3.64 9.22
C ALA A 57 4.17 -2.38 9.81
N ASN A 58 2.98 -2.01 9.35
CA ASN A 58 2.22 -0.90 9.91
C ASN A 58 1.71 -1.26 11.33
N PRO A 59 2.08 -0.52 12.39
CA PRO A 59 1.58 -0.81 13.74
C PRO A 59 0.06 -0.60 13.88
N GLU A 60 -0.56 0.14 12.98
CA GLU A 60 -2.00 0.41 12.92
C GLU A 60 -2.72 -0.48 11.89
N ILE A 61 -2.10 -1.55 11.37
CA ILE A 61 -2.69 -2.44 10.34
C ILE A 61 -4.13 -2.90 10.64
N ASN A 62 -4.46 -3.09 11.93
CA ASN A 62 -5.74 -3.63 12.40
C ASN A 62 -6.82 -2.58 12.71
N ILE A 63 -6.60 -1.29 12.43
CA ILE A 63 -7.65 -0.27 12.62
C ILE A 63 -8.61 -0.25 11.42
N SER A 64 -9.84 0.23 11.63
CA SER A 64 -10.81 0.38 10.56
C SER A 64 -10.37 1.43 9.53
N MET A 65 -10.84 1.32 8.30
CA MET A 65 -10.62 2.34 7.25
C MET A 65 -11.14 3.71 7.71
N ALA A 66 -12.30 3.74 8.39
CA ALA A 66 -12.87 4.98 8.91
C ALA A 66 -11.96 5.63 9.97
N ASP A 67 -11.34 4.84 10.87
CA ASP A 67 -10.43 5.37 11.87
C ASP A 67 -9.09 5.81 11.26
N ALA A 68 -8.59 5.07 10.27
CA ALA A 68 -7.41 5.49 9.51
C ALA A 68 -7.63 6.84 8.82
N LEU A 69 -8.80 7.08 8.24
CA LEU A 69 -9.12 8.37 7.61
C LEU A 69 -9.18 9.52 8.64
N LYS A 70 -9.62 9.27 9.88
CA LYS A 70 -9.54 10.27 10.96
C LYS A 70 -8.09 10.59 11.33
N GLY A 71 -7.20 9.58 11.29
CA GLY A 71 -5.77 9.70 11.59
C GLY A 71 -4.90 10.16 10.41
N PHE A 72 -5.49 10.37 9.23
CA PHE A 72 -4.74 10.48 7.96
C PHE A 72 -3.64 11.56 7.98
N TYR A 73 -3.90 12.71 8.61
CA TYR A 73 -2.93 13.81 8.70
C TYR A 73 -2.17 13.87 10.02
N THR A 74 -2.51 13.01 10.98
CA THR A 74 -2.07 13.13 12.39
C THR A 74 -1.28 11.91 12.88
N SER A 75 -1.34 10.78 12.17
CA SER A 75 -0.55 9.58 12.44
C SER A 75 0.41 9.30 11.29
N TRP A 76 1.64 8.87 11.61
CA TRP A 76 2.62 8.41 10.63
C TRP A 76 2.15 7.19 9.84
N TYR A 77 1.20 6.44 10.41
CA TYR A 77 0.88 5.09 9.96
C TYR A 77 -0.51 5.04 9.32
N SER A 78 -1.48 5.78 9.84
CA SER A 78 -2.84 5.85 9.30
C SER A 78 -2.88 6.38 7.87
N GLU A 79 -2.01 7.34 7.53
CA GLU A 79 -1.91 7.94 6.19
C GLU A 79 -1.79 6.87 5.09
N TRP A 80 -1.01 5.81 5.35
CA TRP A 80 -0.70 4.78 4.37
C TRP A 80 -1.77 3.69 4.23
N ILE A 81 -2.70 3.59 5.18
CA ILE A 81 -3.67 2.49 5.22
C ILE A 81 -4.56 2.44 3.97
N PRO A 82 -5.17 3.55 3.48
CA PRO A 82 -5.99 3.51 2.27
C PRO A 82 -5.21 3.03 1.03
N TYR A 83 -3.96 3.48 0.90
CA TYR A 83 -3.07 3.14 -0.22
C TYR A 83 -2.70 1.66 -0.19
N ASP A 84 -2.08 1.20 0.90
CA ASP A 84 -1.48 -0.11 0.94
C ASP A 84 -2.50 -1.23 1.12
N ARG A 85 -3.53 -1.00 1.95
CA ARG A 85 -4.59 -2.00 2.16
C ARG A 85 -5.39 -2.21 0.88
N GLY A 86 -5.67 -1.13 0.15
CA GLY A 86 -6.28 -1.19 -1.18
C GLY A 86 -5.39 -1.93 -2.17
N PHE A 87 -4.11 -1.55 -2.27
CA PHE A 87 -3.14 -2.22 -3.14
C PHE A 87 -3.05 -3.73 -2.90
N VAL A 88 -2.89 -4.14 -1.64
CA VAL A 88 -2.80 -5.56 -1.24
C VAL A 88 -4.09 -6.32 -1.54
N TYR A 89 -5.26 -5.70 -1.32
CA TYR A 89 -6.54 -6.28 -1.73
C TYR A 89 -6.62 -6.51 -3.24
N PHE A 90 -6.14 -5.55 -4.04
CA PHE A 90 -6.15 -5.68 -5.49
C PHE A 90 -5.16 -6.73 -6.02
N LEU A 91 -4.00 -6.91 -5.38
CA LEU A 91 -3.13 -8.06 -5.67
C LEU A 91 -3.84 -9.39 -5.42
N LEU A 92 -4.59 -9.49 -4.32
CA LEU A 92 -5.36 -10.69 -3.99
C LEU A 92 -6.44 -10.98 -5.04
N VAL A 93 -7.23 -9.96 -5.41
CA VAL A 93 -8.32 -10.11 -6.37
C VAL A 93 -7.78 -10.41 -7.78
N ASP A 94 -6.72 -9.74 -8.22
CA ASP A 94 -6.08 -10.02 -9.51
C ASP A 94 -5.55 -11.46 -9.60
N ASP A 95 -4.84 -11.96 -8.57
CA ASP A 95 -4.38 -13.37 -8.52
C ASP A 95 -5.56 -14.35 -8.58
N GLN A 96 -6.64 -14.09 -7.83
CA GLN A 96 -7.82 -14.95 -7.84
C GLN A 96 -8.47 -15.01 -9.22
N LEU A 97 -8.65 -13.87 -9.88
CA LEU A 97 -9.23 -13.79 -11.22
C LEU A 97 -8.35 -14.46 -12.27
N ARG A 98 -7.02 -14.35 -12.16
CA ARG A 98 -6.06 -15.01 -13.08
C ARG A 98 -5.98 -16.54 -12.90
N ARG A 99 -6.50 -17.07 -11.80
CA ARG A 99 -6.53 -18.52 -11.52
C ARG A 99 -7.79 -19.22 -12.02
N LEU A 100 -8.76 -18.49 -12.55
CA LEU A 100 -9.97 -19.09 -13.07
C LEU A 100 -9.65 -20.06 -14.23
N PRO A 101 -10.26 -21.26 -14.24
CA PRO A 101 -10.10 -22.20 -15.33
C PRO A 101 -10.64 -21.60 -16.65
N ASP A 102 -10.05 -22.01 -17.78
CA ASP A 102 -10.53 -21.72 -19.15
C ASP A 102 -10.54 -20.24 -19.61
N LYS A 103 -9.78 -19.36 -18.95
CA LYS A 103 -9.56 -17.98 -19.44
C LYS A 103 -8.10 -17.81 -19.90
N PRO A 104 -7.84 -17.78 -21.23
CA PRO A 104 -6.49 -17.96 -21.79
C PRO A 104 -5.54 -16.76 -21.59
N ASN A 105 -6.03 -15.62 -21.09
CA ASN A 105 -5.23 -14.41 -21.09
C ASN A 105 -4.55 -14.17 -19.74
N LEU A 106 -3.55 -15.00 -19.45
CA LEU A 106 -2.51 -14.66 -18.48
C LEU A 106 -1.64 -13.47 -18.98
N ASN A 107 -1.70 -13.16 -20.30
CA ASN A 107 -0.80 -12.24 -21.00
C ASN A 107 -1.50 -11.06 -21.73
N SER A 108 -2.78 -10.78 -21.48
CA SER A 108 -3.46 -9.54 -21.94
C SER A 108 -4.21 -8.88 -20.78
N SER A 109 -4.69 -7.64 -20.96
CA SER A 109 -5.53 -6.94 -19.97
C SER A 109 -6.54 -7.89 -19.33
N GLY A 110 -6.36 -8.14 -18.03
CA GLY A 110 -6.98 -9.25 -17.32
C GLY A 110 -8.48 -9.05 -17.12
N ILE A 111 -9.16 -10.04 -16.51
CA ILE A 111 -10.53 -9.85 -16.00
C ILE A 111 -10.57 -8.66 -15.04
N PHE A 112 -9.55 -8.53 -14.19
CA PHE A 112 -9.38 -7.40 -13.28
C PHE A 112 -9.43 -6.04 -14.00
N ASP A 113 -8.54 -5.83 -14.99
CA ASP A 113 -8.48 -4.56 -15.73
C ASP A 113 -9.82 -4.25 -16.44
N ARG A 114 -10.47 -5.26 -17.01
CA ARG A 114 -11.77 -5.10 -17.68
C ARG A 114 -12.86 -4.68 -16.69
N THR A 115 -12.92 -5.29 -15.52
CA THR A 115 -13.84 -4.90 -14.45
C THR A 115 -13.62 -3.44 -14.05
N VAL A 116 -12.37 -3.01 -13.89
CA VAL A 116 -12.07 -1.60 -13.56
C VAL A 116 -12.50 -0.65 -14.66
N LEU A 117 -12.20 -0.97 -15.92
CA LEU A 117 -12.57 -0.15 -17.07
C LEU A 117 -14.09 -0.02 -17.23
N GLU A 118 -14.83 -1.10 -16.99
CA GLU A 118 -16.29 -1.11 -17.03
C GLU A 118 -16.89 -0.20 -15.96
N LEU A 119 -16.46 -0.35 -14.71
CA LEU A 119 -16.92 0.50 -13.59
C LEU A 119 -16.54 1.97 -13.82
N SER A 120 -15.32 2.21 -14.32
CA SER A 120 -14.86 3.56 -14.70
C SER A 120 -15.72 4.18 -15.81
N ALA A 121 -16.11 3.40 -16.82
CA ALA A 121 -16.98 3.87 -17.89
C ALA A 121 -18.38 4.21 -17.39
N ARG A 122 -18.95 3.39 -16.49
CA ARG A 122 -20.23 3.67 -15.81
C ARG A 122 -20.15 4.97 -15.02
N TRP A 123 -19.15 5.11 -14.17
CA TRP A 123 -18.94 6.32 -13.35
C TRP A 123 -18.79 7.58 -14.21
N ARG A 124 -18.03 7.52 -15.31
CA ARG A 124 -17.87 8.65 -16.25
C ARG A 124 -19.16 9.05 -16.97
N ARG A 125 -20.16 8.16 -17.08
CA ARG A 125 -21.50 8.49 -17.59
C ARG A 125 -22.39 9.14 -16.53
N GLY A 126 -21.88 9.38 -15.32
CA GLY A 126 -22.64 9.94 -14.20
C GLY A 126 -23.40 8.89 -13.40
N GLU A 127 -23.18 7.60 -13.64
CA GLU A 127 -23.76 6.55 -12.80
C GLU A 127 -23.11 6.57 -11.41
N LYS A 128 -23.92 6.33 -10.38
CA LYS A 128 -23.42 6.11 -9.02
C LYS A 128 -22.86 4.69 -8.95
N VAL A 129 -21.53 4.59 -8.83
CA VAL A 129 -20.81 3.31 -8.76
C VAL A 129 -20.24 3.15 -7.36
N GLN A 130 -20.59 2.06 -6.67
CA GLN A 130 -20.31 1.85 -5.24
C GLN A 130 -19.67 0.48 -4.96
N ARG A 131 -19.42 0.17 -3.68
CA ARG A 131 -18.89 -1.13 -3.23
C ARG A 131 -19.71 -2.31 -3.75
N THR A 132 -21.04 -2.17 -3.79
CA THR A 132 -21.96 -3.20 -4.29
C THR A 132 -21.72 -3.52 -5.76
N ASP A 133 -21.48 -2.51 -6.60
CA ASP A 133 -21.13 -2.70 -8.02
C ASP A 133 -19.79 -3.40 -8.19
N TRP A 134 -18.79 -3.04 -7.38
CA TRP A 134 -17.50 -3.71 -7.36
C TRP A 134 -17.66 -5.19 -7.01
N LEU A 135 -18.35 -5.49 -5.90
CA LEU A 135 -18.61 -6.86 -5.46
C LEU A 135 -19.40 -7.66 -6.48
N ALA A 136 -20.42 -7.06 -7.11
CA ALA A 136 -21.18 -7.71 -8.18
C ALA A 136 -20.28 -8.05 -9.36
N SER A 137 -19.39 -7.12 -9.77
CA SER A 137 -18.53 -7.29 -10.94
C SER A 137 -17.48 -8.40 -10.75
N ILE A 138 -16.79 -8.44 -9.61
CA ILE A 138 -15.82 -9.52 -9.35
C ILE A 138 -16.53 -10.83 -8.97
N GLY A 139 -17.68 -10.74 -8.30
CA GLY A 139 -18.49 -11.87 -7.89
C GLY A 139 -19.02 -12.67 -9.07
N GLN A 140 -19.30 -12.04 -10.22
CA GLN A 140 -19.64 -12.75 -11.46
C GLN A 140 -18.60 -13.82 -11.86
N PHE A 141 -17.34 -13.62 -11.51
CA PHE A 141 -16.25 -14.52 -11.89
C PHE A 141 -15.78 -15.43 -10.74
N LEU A 142 -15.84 -14.93 -9.50
CA LEU A 142 -15.31 -15.63 -8.31
C LEU A 142 -16.36 -16.44 -7.53
N GLN A 143 -17.60 -16.45 -8.02
CA GLN A 143 -18.72 -17.22 -7.47
C GLN A 143 -18.33 -18.67 -7.12
N GLY A 144 -18.70 -19.12 -5.92
CA GLY A 144 -18.52 -20.51 -5.47
C GLY A 144 -17.13 -20.88 -4.96
N GLY A 145 -16.12 -20.01 -5.09
CA GLY A 145 -14.76 -20.26 -4.61
C GLY A 145 -14.18 -19.21 -3.65
N VAL A 146 -14.78 -18.01 -3.61
CA VAL A 146 -14.30 -16.89 -2.79
C VAL A 146 -15.47 -16.10 -2.19
N ASP A 147 -15.41 -15.84 -0.89
CA ASP A 147 -16.31 -14.87 -0.23
C ASP A 147 -15.77 -13.44 -0.44
N CYS A 148 -16.17 -12.82 -1.54
CA CYS A 148 -15.73 -11.46 -1.91
C CYS A 148 -16.20 -10.40 -0.90
N ALA A 149 -17.37 -10.58 -0.31
CA ALA A 149 -17.95 -9.65 0.66
C ALA A 149 -17.16 -9.69 1.98
N ALA A 150 -16.83 -10.89 2.48
CA ALA A 150 -15.98 -11.03 3.66
C ALA A 150 -14.57 -10.45 3.44
N GLN A 151 -13.99 -10.63 2.24
CA GLN A 151 -12.70 -10.03 1.91
C GLN A 151 -12.75 -8.50 1.91
N LEU A 152 -13.77 -7.90 1.30
CA LEU A 152 -13.94 -6.45 1.35
C LEU A 152 -14.23 -5.96 2.77
N GLN A 153 -15.01 -6.70 3.56
CA GLN A 153 -15.24 -6.37 4.95
C GLN A 153 -13.91 -6.35 5.74
N ALA A 154 -13.02 -7.31 5.52
CA ALA A 154 -11.70 -7.34 6.13
C ALA A 154 -10.84 -6.13 5.74
N VAL A 155 -10.96 -5.63 4.50
CA VAL A 155 -10.33 -4.37 4.06
C VAL A 155 -10.88 -3.18 4.86
N LEU A 156 -12.20 -3.11 5.02
CA LEU A 156 -12.85 -1.99 5.70
C LEU A 156 -12.61 -1.99 7.21
N THR A 157 -12.59 -3.16 7.85
CA THR A 157 -12.38 -3.29 9.31
C THR A 157 -10.91 -3.38 9.70
N GLY A 158 -10.03 -3.73 8.75
CA GLY A 158 -8.65 -4.10 9.03
C GLY A 158 -8.50 -5.49 9.67
N LYS A 159 -9.58 -6.28 9.75
CA LYS A 159 -9.59 -7.56 10.48
C LYS A 159 -10.38 -8.66 9.74
N PRO A 160 -9.78 -9.85 9.49
CA PRO A 160 -8.35 -10.15 9.65
C PRO A 160 -7.49 -9.34 8.66
N SER A 161 -6.17 -9.29 8.89
CA SER A 161 -5.25 -8.79 7.86
C SER A 161 -5.29 -9.69 6.62
N ILE A 162 -5.02 -9.11 5.45
CA ILE A 162 -5.12 -9.83 4.18
C ILE A 162 -4.00 -10.87 4.11
N ASN A 163 -4.36 -12.14 3.87
CA ASN A 163 -3.40 -13.23 3.74
C ASN A 163 -3.04 -13.49 2.27
N LEU A 164 -1.76 -13.37 1.93
CA LEU A 164 -1.23 -13.62 0.59
C LEU A 164 -0.51 -14.98 0.44
N ALA A 165 -0.74 -15.92 1.37
CA ALA A 165 -0.17 -17.26 1.29
C ALA A 165 -0.47 -17.93 -0.05
N GLY A 166 0.60 -18.34 -0.73
CA GLY A 166 0.52 -19.01 -2.03
C GLY A 166 0.00 -18.12 -3.17
N ARG A 167 -0.15 -16.81 -2.97
CA ARG A 167 -0.57 -15.84 -4.00
C ARG A 167 0.59 -15.46 -4.91
N ARG A 168 0.23 -14.91 -6.07
CA ARG A 168 1.15 -14.54 -7.13
C ARG A 168 0.86 -13.14 -7.63
N VAL A 169 1.80 -12.54 -8.35
CA VAL A 169 1.67 -11.17 -8.87
C VAL A 169 1.76 -11.18 -10.39
N GLU A 170 0.66 -10.85 -11.09
CA GLU A 170 0.50 -10.84 -12.56
C GLU A 170 0.66 -12.20 -13.27
N SER A 171 1.62 -13.04 -12.85
CA SER A 171 2.09 -14.24 -13.53
C SER A 171 2.18 -15.46 -12.61
N ARG A 172 2.08 -16.66 -13.20
CA ARG A 172 2.36 -17.94 -12.53
C ARG A 172 3.79 -18.05 -11.95
N ARG A 173 4.74 -17.27 -12.49
CA ARG A 173 6.17 -17.31 -12.09
C ARG A 173 6.51 -16.41 -10.91
N ASN A 174 5.63 -15.48 -10.56
CA ASN A 174 5.87 -14.41 -9.58
C ASN A 174 5.19 -14.75 -8.27
N VAL A 175 5.75 -15.72 -7.54
CA VAL A 175 5.18 -16.26 -6.29
C VAL A 175 5.62 -15.39 -5.10
N LEU A 176 4.67 -15.05 -4.23
CA LEU A 176 4.96 -14.39 -2.96
C LEU A 176 5.43 -15.41 -1.92
N ARG A 177 6.49 -15.06 -1.21
CA ARG A 177 7.04 -15.86 -0.09
C ARG A 177 6.85 -15.14 1.22
N GLU A 178 6.62 -15.90 2.28
CA GLU A 178 6.60 -15.33 3.63
C GLU A 178 8.02 -14.91 4.03
N THR A 179 8.11 -13.80 4.74
CA THR A 179 9.34 -13.27 5.33
C THR A 179 9.02 -12.59 6.66
N ARG A 180 10.04 -12.16 7.41
CA ARG A 180 9.87 -11.36 8.62
C ARG A 180 10.46 -9.98 8.38
N GLN A 181 9.77 -8.95 8.87
CA GLN A 181 10.18 -7.56 8.70
C GLN A 181 9.97 -6.77 10.00
N PRO A 182 10.84 -5.81 10.32
CA PRO A 182 10.72 -4.99 11.51
C PRO A 182 9.52 -4.03 11.41
N VAL A 183 8.79 -3.87 12.50
CA VAL A 183 7.65 -2.94 12.57
C VAL A 183 8.12 -1.50 12.40
N ILE A 184 7.38 -0.70 11.65
CA ILE A 184 7.71 0.73 11.43
C ILE A 184 7.42 1.51 12.72
N GLN A 185 8.38 2.29 13.19
CA GLN A 185 8.21 3.20 14.32
C GLN A 185 9.14 4.42 14.19
N TYR A 186 8.57 5.60 13.96
CA TYR A 186 9.35 6.84 13.87
C TYR A 186 9.86 7.34 15.23
N GLY A 187 9.24 6.89 16.32
CA GLY A 187 9.71 7.18 17.68
C GLY A 187 9.29 8.54 18.24
N TYR A 188 8.50 9.34 17.52
CA TYR A 188 7.91 10.60 18.02
C TYR A 188 6.61 10.93 17.29
N SER A 189 5.89 11.98 17.70
CA SER A 189 4.59 12.36 17.13
C SER A 189 4.70 12.90 15.69
N ARG A 190 3.76 12.53 14.81
CA ARG A 190 3.67 13.09 13.43
C ARG A 190 3.45 14.59 13.42
N LEU A 191 2.73 15.09 14.42
CA LEU A 191 2.43 16.51 14.58
C LEU A 191 3.67 17.34 14.90
N SER A 192 4.74 16.73 15.41
CA SER A 192 6.01 17.43 15.64
C SER A 192 6.58 18.01 14.36
N ALA A 193 6.47 17.29 13.24
CA ALA A 193 6.99 17.77 11.95
C ALA A 193 6.28 19.04 11.46
N SER A 194 4.98 19.24 11.78
CA SER A 194 4.26 20.46 11.45
C SER A 194 4.39 21.56 12.51
N ARG A 195 4.60 21.18 13.77
CA ARG A 195 4.78 22.12 14.90
C ARG A 195 6.21 22.66 15.01
N GLY A 196 7.17 21.98 14.38
CA GLY A 196 8.59 22.33 14.45
C GLY A 196 9.24 22.02 15.80
N ILE A 197 8.60 21.21 16.66
CA ILE A 197 9.11 20.83 17.97
C ILE A 197 8.85 19.34 18.19
N VAL A 198 9.86 18.61 18.65
CA VAL A 198 9.73 17.19 19.00
C VAL A 198 8.83 17.04 20.22
N GLU A 199 7.78 16.23 20.07
CA GLU A 199 6.80 15.90 21.08
C GLU A 199 6.41 14.43 20.96
N GLY A 200 5.92 13.85 22.05
CA GLY A 200 5.47 12.46 22.05
C GLY A 200 6.60 11.47 21.70
N LEU A 201 7.85 11.80 22.05
CA LEU A 201 8.97 10.87 21.93
C LEU A 201 8.62 9.56 22.65
N VAL A 202 8.76 8.45 21.95
CA VAL A 202 8.43 7.10 22.43
C VAL A 202 9.60 6.60 23.27
N PRO A 203 9.40 6.28 24.56
CA PRO A 203 10.45 5.76 25.42
C PRO A 203 11.04 4.45 24.90
N GLY A 204 12.36 4.32 24.95
CA GLY A 204 13.12 3.17 24.47
C GLY A 204 13.19 3.03 22.95
N SER A 205 12.58 3.94 22.17
CA SER A 205 12.63 3.91 20.71
C SER A 205 14.03 4.18 20.18
N HIS A 206 14.29 3.79 18.93
CA HIS A 206 15.55 4.11 18.26
C HIS A 206 15.79 5.62 18.12
N ALA A 207 14.74 6.43 18.05
CA ALA A 207 14.85 7.89 18.05
C ALA A 207 15.41 8.41 19.38
N GLU A 208 14.87 7.95 20.51
CA GLU A 208 15.35 8.32 21.84
C GLU A 208 16.78 7.83 22.08
N ARG A 209 17.07 6.56 21.74
CA ARG A 209 18.42 5.97 21.87
C ARG A 209 19.47 6.73 21.03
N ALA A 210 19.08 7.30 19.89
CA ALA A 210 19.95 8.11 19.05
C ALA A 210 20.13 9.55 19.55
N GLY A 211 19.44 9.95 20.63
CA GLY A 211 19.62 11.23 21.31
C GLY A 211 18.59 12.31 20.98
N LEU A 212 17.48 11.95 20.31
CA LEU A 212 16.34 12.86 20.12
C LEU A 212 15.64 13.10 21.47
N ARG A 213 15.20 14.33 21.73
CA ARG A 213 14.56 14.72 23.00
C ARG A 213 13.27 15.49 22.75
N ASN A 214 12.29 15.33 23.62
CA ASN A 214 11.13 16.23 23.63
C ASN A 214 11.60 17.67 23.88
N GLY A 215 11.01 18.62 23.14
CA GLY A 215 11.38 20.04 23.18
C GLY A 215 12.49 20.45 22.20
N ASP A 216 13.15 19.49 21.54
CA ASP A 216 14.07 19.82 20.44
C ASP A 216 13.33 20.58 19.32
N VAL A 217 13.91 21.69 18.85
CA VAL A 217 13.36 22.46 17.73
C VAL A 217 13.77 21.79 16.42
N ILE A 218 12.80 21.31 15.64
CA ILE A 218 13.05 20.62 14.38
C ILE A 218 13.41 21.65 13.31
N VAL A 219 14.61 21.53 12.75
CA VAL A 219 15.08 22.34 11.61
C VAL A 219 14.70 21.68 10.29
N ARG A 220 14.96 20.37 10.16
CA ARG A 220 14.56 19.56 9.00
C ARG A 220 14.51 18.08 9.33
N THR A 221 13.81 17.32 8.51
CA THR A 221 13.70 15.86 8.62
C THR A 221 14.07 15.17 7.32
N GLY A 222 14.31 13.86 7.40
CA GLY A 222 14.40 13.00 6.22
C GLY A 222 13.04 12.76 5.56
N SER A 223 13.07 12.09 4.41
CA SER A 223 11.85 11.71 3.68
C SER A 223 11.09 10.62 4.43
N MET A 224 9.87 10.94 4.87
CA MET A 224 8.93 9.97 5.45
C MET A 224 8.58 8.88 4.43
N THR A 225 8.38 9.24 3.17
CA THR A 225 8.05 8.29 2.12
C THR A 225 9.15 7.25 1.95
N GLU A 226 10.41 7.68 1.81
CA GLU A 226 11.55 6.76 1.68
C GLU A 226 11.70 5.88 2.93
N ALA A 227 11.62 6.47 4.12
CA ALA A 227 11.74 5.76 5.38
C ALA A 227 10.62 4.72 5.61
N SER A 228 9.48 4.83 4.95
CA SER A 228 8.38 3.85 5.04
C SER A 228 8.48 2.69 4.05
N GLN A 229 9.30 2.81 3.01
CA GLN A 229 9.28 1.91 1.84
C GLN A 229 10.35 0.81 1.87
N GLU A 230 11.41 0.99 2.65
CA GLU A 230 12.57 0.09 2.69
C GLU A 230 12.88 -0.31 4.14
N PRO A 231 12.77 -1.59 4.51
CA PRO A 231 13.02 -2.07 5.88
C PRO A 231 14.32 -1.58 6.52
N LEU A 232 15.39 -1.43 5.73
CA LEU A 232 16.70 -1.02 6.20
C LEU A 232 16.96 0.50 6.12
N ALA A 233 16.02 1.29 5.62
CA ALA A 233 16.19 2.73 5.47
C ALA A 233 16.43 3.43 6.81
N LYS A 234 17.36 4.37 6.82
CA LYS A 234 17.57 5.29 7.94
C LYS A 234 16.66 6.49 7.81
N TYR A 235 16.32 7.08 8.96
CA TYR A 235 15.63 8.35 9.05
C TYR A 235 16.46 9.31 9.89
N PHE A 236 16.39 10.59 9.56
CA PHE A 236 17.10 11.61 10.31
C PHE A 236 16.19 12.76 10.71
N VAL A 237 16.56 13.41 11.81
CA VAL A 237 16.00 14.68 12.27
C VAL A 237 17.19 15.59 12.56
N VAL A 238 17.20 16.78 11.97
CA VAL A 238 18.12 17.85 12.36
C VAL A 238 17.36 18.77 13.30
N VAL A 239 17.93 18.97 14.48
CA VAL A 239 17.33 19.78 15.54
C VAL A 239 18.26 20.93 15.93
N SER A 240 17.69 22.03 16.39
CA SER A 240 18.42 23.10 17.08
C SER A 240 18.26 22.90 18.59
N ARG A 241 19.38 22.74 19.29
CA ARG A 241 19.45 22.59 20.74
C ARG A 241 20.54 23.52 21.27
N ASP A 242 20.17 24.42 22.17
CA ASP A 242 21.09 25.42 22.75
C ASP A 242 21.83 26.28 21.70
N GLY A 243 21.20 26.50 20.54
CA GLY A 243 21.77 27.26 19.42
C GLY A 243 22.64 26.45 18.45
N GLU A 244 22.86 25.16 18.69
CA GLU A 244 23.61 24.27 17.81
C GLU A 244 22.69 23.35 17.01
N GLU A 245 23.00 23.15 15.72
CA GLU A 245 22.32 22.16 14.88
C GLU A 245 22.92 20.77 15.06
N ILE A 246 22.10 19.82 15.48
CA ILE A 246 22.48 18.42 15.70
C ILE A 246 21.72 17.54 14.71
N ARG A 247 22.45 16.78 13.88
CA ARG A 247 21.86 15.74 13.03
C ARG A 247 21.79 14.43 13.81
N ILE A 248 20.58 13.95 14.03
CA ILE A 248 20.29 12.67 14.68
C ILE A 248 19.78 11.71 13.61
N GLU A 249 20.43 10.56 13.44
CA GLU A 249 20.08 9.55 12.44
C GLU A 249 19.89 8.19 13.10
N TYR A 250 18.81 7.49 12.74
CA TYR A 250 18.42 6.23 13.37
C TYR A 250 17.60 5.33 12.43
N SER A 251 17.33 4.11 12.88
CA SER A 251 16.40 3.19 12.20
C SER A 251 14.98 3.48 12.67
N PRO A 252 14.04 3.93 11.82
CA PRO A 252 12.65 4.21 12.19
C PRO A 252 11.83 2.91 12.30
N ARG A 253 12.31 2.01 13.16
CA ARG A 253 11.84 0.63 13.34
C ARG A 253 11.77 0.26 14.81
N GLU A 254 10.92 -0.69 15.15
CA GLU A 254 10.98 -1.43 16.41
C GLU A 254 12.03 -2.55 16.32
N ASP A 255 12.50 -3.03 17.47
CA ASP A 255 13.26 -4.28 17.58
C ASP A 255 12.37 -5.51 17.27
N ARG A 256 11.04 -5.33 17.32
CA ARG A 256 10.03 -6.36 17.03
C ARG A 256 9.81 -6.53 15.53
N GLU A 257 9.69 -7.78 15.10
CA GLU A 257 9.34 -8.15 13.73
C GLU A 257 7.95 -8.79 13.61
N VAL A 258 7.39 -8.70 12.41
CA VAL A 258 6.10 -9.28 12.00
C VAL A 258 6.25 -10.09 10.72
N SER A 259 5.35 -11.06 10.50
CA SER A 259 5.26 -11.76 9.20
C SER A 259 4.83 -10.78 8.11
N CYS A 260 5.47 -10.89 6.95
CA CYS A 260 5.25 -10.10 5.75
C CYS A 260 5.36 -11.02 4.52
N TRP A 261 5.03 -10.50 3.34
CA TRP A 261 5.24 -11.18 2.07
C TRP A 261 6.30 -10.46 1.24
N LEU A 262 7.04 -11.23 0.44
CA LEU A 262 8.11 -10.75 -0.42
C LEU A 262 7.98 -11.38 -1.81
N LEU A 263 8.16 -10.54 -2.82
CA LEU A 263 8.41 -10.94 -4.19
C LEU A 263 9.92 -10.87 -4.47
N GLU A 264 10.61 -12.02 -4.51
CA GLU A 264 12.07 -12.09 -4.68
C GLU A 264 12.54 -11.47 -6.00
N SER A 265 11.79 -11.70 -7.07
CA SER A 265 12.01 -11.12 -8.39
C SER A 265 10.69 -11.10 -9.15
N PHE A 266 10.52 -10.11 -10.02
CA PHE A 266 9.42 -10.08 -10.97
C PHE A 266 9.93 -10.59 -12.32
N LYS A 267 9.32 -11.67 -12.82
CA LYS A 267 9.69 -12.35 -14.06
C LYS A 267 8.68 -12.03 -15.15
N ASP A 268 9.21 -11.76 -16.34
CA ASP A 268 8.42 -11.47 -17.52
C ASP A 268 7.85 -12.75 -18.11
N ASP A 269 6.58 -12.70 -18.50
CA ASP A 269 5.96 -13.77 -19.29
C ASP A 269 6.16 -13.59 -20.80
N VAL A 270 6.58 -12.41 -21.26
CA VAL A 270 6.62 -12.02 -22.67
C VAL A 270 7.83 -11.14 -22.96
N THR A 271 8.64 -11.52 -23.96
CA THR A 271 9.65 -10.65 -24.59
C THR A 271 8.94 -9.38 -25.06
N PRO A 272 9.39 -8.16 -24.67
CA PRO A 272 8.77 -6.93 -25.14
C PRO A 272 8.60 -6.96 -26.66
N ALA A 273 7.39 -6.67 -27.15
CA ALA A 273 7.11 -6.56 -28.58
C ALA A 273 7.95 -5.46 -29.27
N SER A 274 8.75 -4.69 -28.51
CA SER A 274 9.72 -3.72 -28.99
C SER A 274 11.02 -4.33 -29.58
N ILE A 275 11.13 -5.66 -29.72
CA ILE A 275 12.22 -6.31 -30.47
C ILE A 275 11.73 -6.91 -31.81
N MET A 276 10.58 -6.46 -32.33
CA MET A 276 10.08 -6.83 -33.66
C MET A 276 9.68 -5.62 -34.53
N ARG A 277 10.45 -4.52 -34.46
CA ARG A 277 10.48 -3.51 -35.53
C ARG A 277 11.91 -3.03 -35.76
#